data_AF-A0A2D2DRN1-F1
#
_entry.id   AF-A0A2D2DRN1-F1
#
_cell.length_a   1.000
_cell.length_b   1.000
_cell.length_c   1.000
_cell.angle_alpha   90.00
_cell.angle_beta   90.00
_cell.angle_gamma   90.00
#
_symmetry.space_group_name_H-M   'P 1'
#
loop_
_entity.id
_entity.type
_entity.pdbx_description
1 polymer ?
#
loop_
_entity_poly.entity_id
_entity_poly.type
_entity_poly.pdbx_seq_one_letter_code
_entity_poly.pdbx_strand_id
1 'polypeptide(L)'
;MIQKMMCGLALMGCALSANAEVQGFDWAYSGFLPSYATEMNPYPQYGDFDPDRVLKGRFYAEDLDHNGTFSGNEVTSFTIDGSSFMNCTGARRCGLSNVSFTPGSALAFDTYSVTEYGQYGSGWSRTTHSYRAGGSFYSVYENDWSSQGGAVYTYHFTPETKFAISAVPEPQTWLMMGAGIALLGAAKRRRSRKA
;
A
#
# COMPACT_ATOMS: atom_id res chain seq x y z
N MET A 1 -35.64 15.26 45.89
CA MET A 1 -35.11 14.03 45.24
C MET A 1 -35.04 14.20 43.72
N ILE A 2 -34.42 15.28 43.19
CA ILE A 2 -34.32 15.55 41.74
C ILE A 2 -32.90 16.07 41.42
N GLN A 3 -31.86 15.37 41.86
CA GLN A 3 -30.48 15.89 41.71
C GLN A 3 -29.42 14.85 41.34
N LYS A 4 -29.83 13.61 40.99
CA LYS A 4 -28.91 12.50 40.72
C LYS A 4 -28.90 11.97 39.28
N MET A 5 -29.64 12.57 38.34
CA MET A 5 -29.78 12.03 36.96
C MET A 5 -29.15 12.88 35.85
N MET A 6 -27.96 13.49 36.06
CA MET A 6 -27.28 14.26 34.99
C MET A 6 -25.87 13.77 34.61
N CYS A 7 -25.41 12.61 35.08
CA CYS A 7 -24.07 12.09 34.73
C CYS A 7 -24.05 11.01 33.62
N GLY A 8 -25.20 10.60 33.08
CA GLY A 8 -25.28 9.53 32.07
C GLY A 8 -25.01 9.93 30.61
N LEU A 9 -24.98 11.23 30.29
CA LEU A 9 -24.99 11.72 28.91
C LEU A 9 -23.61 12.10 28.33
N ALA A 10 -22.54 12.07 29.12
CA ALA A 10 -21.21 12.50 28.68
C ALA A 10 -20.30 11.35 28.19
N LEU A 11 -20.73 10.09 28.29
CA LEU A 11 -19.92 8.92 27.91
C LEU A 11 -20.33 8.27 26.57
N MET A 12 -21.36 8.78 25.90
CA MET A 12 -21.80 8.29 24.57
C MET A 12 -21.29 9.14 23.39
N GLY A 13 -20.49 10.20 23.65
CA GLY A 13 -20.02 11.12 22.61
C GLY A 13 -18.77 10.66 21.82
N CYS A 14 -18.24 9.46 22.08
CA CYS A 14 -17.05 8.95 21.37
C CYS A 14 -17.38 7.84 20.36
N ALA A 15 -18.66 7.55 20.13
CA ALA A 15 -19.07 6.66 19.06
C ALA A 15 -19.47 7.51 17.84
N LEU A 16 -18.82 7.24 16.70
CA LEU A 16 -19.22 7.66 15.36
C LEU A 16 -18.89 9.10 14.96
N SER A 17 -17.61 9.46 14.99
CA SER A 17 -17.06 10.26 13.89
C SER A 17 -16.42 9.31 12.88
N ALA A 18 -17.20 8.35 12.38
CA ALA A 18 -16.87 7.62 11.17
C ALA A 18 -17.18 8.55 10.00
N ASN A 19 -16.37 9.60 9.82
CA ASN A 19 -16.28 10.20 8.51
C ASN A 19 -15.52 9.19 7.64
N ALA A 20 -15.89 9.08 6.37
CA ALA A 20 -15.03 8.48 5.36
C ALA A 20 -13.75 9.34 5.34
N GLU A 21 -12.76 8.91 6.12
CA GLU A 21 -11.49 9.60 6.34
C GLU A 21 -10.42 8.81 5.59
N VAL A 22 -9.47 9.50 4.95
CA VAL A 22 -8.47 8.88 4.07
C VAL A 22 -7.48 8.09 4.90
N GLN A 23 -7.63 6.77 4.94
CA GLN A 23 -6.75 5.90 5.72
C GLN A 23 -5.47 5.57 4.95
N GLY A 24 -4.32 5.75 5.61
CA GLY A 24 -3.02 5.37 5.09
C GLY A 24 -2.58 3.99 5.59
N PHE A 25 -2.02 3.18 4.71
CA PHE A 25 -1.52 1.83 5.02
C PHE A 25 -0.11 1.63 4.49
N ASP A 26 0.80 1.24 5.38
CA ASP A 26 2.12 0.72 5.03
C ASP A 26 2.06 -0.80 4.95
N TRP A 27 2.49 -1.37 3.83
CA TRP A 27 2.41 -2.81 3.60
C TRP A 27 3.75 -3.37 3.09
N ALA A 28 3.96 -4.64 3.38
CA ALA A 28 5.11 -5.39 2.92
C ALA A 28 4.77 -6.88 2.71
N TYR A 29 5.35 -7.43 1.65
CA TYR A 29 5.49 -8.87 1.44
C TYR A 29 6.97 -9.23 1.57
N SER A 30 7.28 -10.31 2.29
CA SER A 30 8.65 -10.80 2.43
C SER A 30 8.75 -12.29 2.14
N GLY A 31 9.88 -12.71 1.58
CA GLY A 31 10.12 -14.10 1.19
C GLY A 31 9.62 -14.40 -0.22
N PHE A 32 10.53 -14.66 -1.16
CA PHE A 32 10.18 -14.94 -2.55
C PHE A 32 11.08 -15.99 -3.18
N LEU A 33 10.53 -16.73 -4.16
CA LEU A 33 11.32 -17.64 -5.00
C LEU A 33 11.77 -16.89 -6.26
N PRO A 34 13.07 -16.60 -6.44
CA PRO A 34 13.55 -15.96 -7.65
C PRO A 34 13.58 -16.93 -8.82
N SER A 35 13.36 -16.41 -10.01
CA SER A 35 13.59 -17.12 -11.27
C SER A 35 14.17 -16.19 -12.32
N TYR A 36 14.98 -16.75 -13.20
CA TYR A 36 15.60 -16.05 -14.30
C TYR A 36 15.24 -16.68 -15.65
N ALA A 37 14.90 -15.85 -16.64
CA ALA A 37 14.68 -16.27 -18.02
C ALA A 37 15.26 -15.26 -19.00
N THR A 38 15.58 -15.72 -20.19
CA THR A 38 16.05 -14.89 -21.32
C THR A 38 15.30 -15.28 -22.59
N GLU A 39 15.39 -14.47 -23.63
CA GLU A 39 14.83 -14.84 -24.93
C GLU A 39 15.46 -16.12 -25.50
N MET A 40 16.77 -16.33 -25.28
CA MET A 40 17.48 -17.53 -25.73
C MET A 40 17.18 -18.78 -24.89
N ASN A 41 16.86 -18.58 -23.61
CA ASN A 41 16.44 -19.64 -22.71
C ASN A 41 15.13 -19.23 -22.00
N PRO A 42 13.97 -19.50 -22.63
CA PRO A 42 12.68 -19.04 -22.13
C PRO A 42 12.17 -19.86 -20.94
N TYR A 43 12.80 -21.01 -20.65
CA TYR A 43 12.45 -21.82 -19.49
C TYR A 43 13.03 -21.19 -18.21
N PRO A 44 12.19 -20.80 -17.24
CA PRO A 44 12.66 -20.14 -16.04
C PRO A 44 13.55 -21.08 -15.22
N GLN A 45 14.74 -20.59 -14.87
CA GLN A 45 15.63 -21.24 -13.93
C GLN A 45 15.35 -20.66 -12.55
N TYR A 46 14.90 -21.51 -11.62
CA TYR A 46 14.60 -21.10 -10.25
C TYR A 46 15.87 -21.13 -9.39
N GLY A 47 16.02 -20.11 -8.55
CA GLY A 47 17.02 -20.09 -7.48
C GLY A 47 16.45 -20.62 -6.16
N ASP A 48 17.21 -20.43 -5.09
CA ASP A 48 16.76 -20.76 -3.73
C ASP A 48 15.76 -19.71 -3.22
N PHE A 49 14.86 -20.14 -2.33
CA PHE A 49 13.94 -19.23 -1.65
C PHE A 49 14.72 -18.19 -0.83
N ASP A 50 14.43 -16.91 -1.07
CA ASP A 50 15.07 -15.78 -0.40
C ASP A 50 14.09 -15.18 0.63
N PRO A 51 14.24 -15.47 1.94
CA PRO A 51 13.37 -14.96 2.99
C PRO A 51 13.55 -13.46 3.25
N ASP A 52 14.68 -12.87 2.86
CA ASP A 52 15.06 -11.50 3.16
C ASP A 52 14.64 -10.52 2.06
N ARG A 53 14.21 -11.03 0.90
CA ARG A 53 13.65 -10.21 -0.17
C ARG A 53 12.31 -9.62 0.28
N VAL A 54 12.20 -8.29 0.19
CA VAL A 54 11.00 -7.53 0.58
C VAL A 54 10.46 -6.73 -0.60
N LEU A 55 9.15 -6.83 -0.82
CA LEU A 55 8.37 -5.93 -1.66
C LEU A 55 7.48 -5.09 -0.74
N LYS A 56 7.60 -3.77 -0.78
CA LYS A 56 6.88 -2.88 0.14
C LYS A 56 6.30 -1.68 -0.56
N GLY A 57 5.30 -1.10 0.07
CA GLY A 57 4.65 0.07 -0.46
C GLY A 57 3.74 0.74 0.55
N ARG A 58 3.05 1.75 0.03
CA ARG A 58 2.06 2.52 0.78
C ARG A 58 0.88 2.80 -0.11
N PHE A 59 -0.33 2.67 0.43
CA PHE A 59 -1.53 3.18 -0.23
C PHE A 59 -2.37 4.00 0.74
N TYR A 60 -3.18 4.88 0.15
CA TYR A 60 -4.19 5.65 0.85
C TYR A 60 -5.54 5.33 0.22
N ALA A 61 -6.55 5.09 1.05
CA ALA A 61 -7.88 4.77 0.57
C ALA A 61 -8.97 5.35 1.48
N GLU A 62 -10.13 5.61 0.90
CA GLU A 62 -11.33 6.09 1.59
C GLU A 62 -12.46 5.11 1.32
N ASP A 63 -13.02 4.48 2.37
CA ASP A 63 -14.14 3.55 2.25
C ASP A 63 -15.42 4.34 1.95
N LEU A 64 -15.70 4.53 0.66
CA LEU A 64 -16.76 5.39 0.14
C LEU A 64 -18.13 4.72 0.25
N ASP A 65 -18.16 3.38 0.18
CA ASP A 65 -19.40 2.61 0.25
C ASP A 65 -19.66 2.00 1.65
N HIS A 66 -18.74 2.19 2.59
CA HIS A 66 -18.82 1.74 3.97
C HIS A 66 -18.95 0.21 4.13
N ASN A 67 -18.35 -0.55 3.22
CA ASN A 67 -18.41 -2.02 3.25
C ASN A 67 -17.24 -2.65 4.07
N GLY A 68 -16.28 -1.84 4.54
CA GLY A 68 -15.11 -2.30 5.29
C GLY A 68 -14.01 -2.96 4.46
N THR A 69 -14.08 -2.87 3.13
CA THR A 69 -13.14 -3.41 2.16
C THR A 69 -12.76 -2.33 1.16
N PHE A 70 -11.49 -1.94 1.14
CA PHE A 70 -10.97 -0.94 0.22
C PHE A 70 -10.78 -1.55 -1.17
N SER A 71 -11.51 -1.03 -2.13
CA SER A 71 -11.49 -1.40 -3.54
C SER A 71 -10.68 -0.41 -4.38
N GLY A 72 -10.38 -0.75 -5.64
CA GLY A 72 -9.57 0.09 -6.52
C GLY A 72 -10.07 1.53 -6.73
N ASN A 73 -11.38 1.77 -6.68
CA ASN A 73 -11.95 3.11 -6.85
C ASN A 73 -11.84 3.97 -5.58
N GLU A 74 -11.57 3.34 -4.44
CA GLU A 74 -11.43 3.96 -3.13
C GLU A 74 -9.99 4.33 -2.82
N VAL A 75 -9.04 3.77 -3.59
CA VAL A 75 -7.62 4.09 -3.47
C VAL A 75 -7.35 5.45 -4.10
N THR A 76 -6.78 6.37 -3.33
CA THR A 76 -6.41 7.72 -3.77
C THR A 76 -4.93 7.83 -4.11
N SER A 77 -4.10 6.93 -3.57
CA SER A 77 -2.68 6.86 -3.86
C SER A 77 -2.18 5.44 -3.65
N PHE A 78 -1.32 4.96 -4.54
CA PHE A 78 -0.67 3.66 -4.45
C PHE A 78 0.79 3.77 -4.88
N THR A 79 1.69 3.32 -4.02
CA THR A 79 3.14 3.39 -4.22
C THR A 79 3.81 2.06 -3.90
N ILE A 80 4.85 1.72 -4.65
CA ILE A 80 5.77 0.60 -4.39
C ILE A 80 7.18 1.17 -4.40
N ASP A 81 7.98 0.90 -3.36
CA ASP A 81 9.34 1.44 -3.19
C ASP A 81 9.43 2.95 -3.44
N GLY A 82 8.41 3.70 -3.00
CA GLY A 82 8.31 5.16 -3.14
C GLY A 82 7.85 5.66 -4.52
N SER A 83 7.70 4.79 -5.51
CA SER A 83 7.22 5.16 -6.85
C SER A 83 5.70 5.07 -6.93
N SER A 84 5.02 6.12 -7.43
CA SER A 84 3.57 6.10 -7.65
C SER A 84 3.20 5.26 -8.89
N PHE A 85 2.10 4.52 -8.79
CA PHE A 85 1.51 3.72 -9.87
C PHE A 85 0.12 4.20 -10.29
N MET A 86 -0.30 5.37 -9.81
CA MET A 86 -1.56 6.02 -10.21
C MET A 86 -1.32 7.32 -10.97
N ASN A 87 -0.21 8.01 -10.69
CA ASN A 87 0.11 9.31 -11.28
C ASN A 87 1.30 9.21 -12.25
N CYS A 88 1.16 8.48 -13.35
CA CYS A 88 2.20 8.40 -14.36
C CYS A 88 2.06 9.50 -15.42
N THR A 89 3.18 10.16 -15.72
CA THR A 89 3.25 11.30 -16.63
C THR A 89 4.38 11.12 -17.64
N GLY A 90 4.33 11.87 -18.74
CA GLY A 90 5.34 11.84 -19.79
C GLY A 90 5.38 10.48 -20.51
N ALA A 91 6.58 9.92 -20.67
CA ALA A 91 6.82 8.66 -21.37
C ALA A 91 6.42 7.40 -20.56
N ARG A 92 6.04 7.56 -19.28
CA ARG A 92 5.66 6.47 -18.40
C ARG A 92 4.15 6.25 -18.44
N ARG A 93 3.74 5.04 -18.75
CA ARG A 93 2.37 4.52 -18.64
C ARG A 93 2.28 3.62 -17.42
N CYS A 94 1.23 3.71 -16.63
CA CYS A 94 0.99 2.76 -15.55
C CYS A 94 -0.50 2.49 -15.37
N GLY A 95 -0.80 1.44 -14.63
CA GLY A 95 -2.15 1.09 -14.24
C GLY A 95 -2.16 0.38 -12.89
N LEU A 96 -3.29 0.50 -12.21
CA LEU A 96 -3.60 -0.18 -10.96
C LEU A 96 -4.99 -0.80 -11.11
N SER A 97 -5.11 -2.09 -10.82
CA SER A 97 -6.35 -2.85 -10.92
C SER A 97 -6.40 -3.93 -9.83
N ASN A 98 -7.57 -4.57 -9.68
CA ASN A 98 -7.78 -5.67 -8.73
C ASN A 98 -7.34 -5.35 -7.29
N VAL A 99 -7.40 -4.07 -6.90
CA VAL A 99 -7.11 -3.71 -5.53
C VAL A 99 -8.26 -4.13 -4.65
N SER A 100 -7.95 -4.92 -3.62
CA SER A 100 -8.89 -5.31 -2.60
C SER A 100 -8.14 -5.52 -1.28
N PHE A 101 -8.60 -4.85 -0.24
CA PHE A 101 -8.07 -5.02 1.11
C PHE A 101 -9.16 -4.94 2.15
N THR A 102 -9.31 -6.01 2.93
CA THR A 102 -10.12 -6.03 4.14
C THR A 102 -9.17 -6.15 5.34
N PRO A 103 -9.35 -5.37 6.42
CA PRO A 103 -8.53 -5.52 7.61
C PRO A 103 -8.48 -6.97 8.11
N GLY A 104 -7.27 -7.54 8.19
CA GLY A 104 -7.05 -8.94 8.53
C GLY A 104 -6.84 -9.89 7.33
N SER A 105 -7.05 -9.43 6.09
CA SER A 105 -6.70 -10.16 4.88
C SER A 105 -5.33 -9.75 4.32
N ALA A 106 -4.81 -10.52 3.36
CA ALA A 106 -3.73 -10.06 2.51
C ALA A 106 -4.24 -8.97 1.53
N LEU A 107 -3.36 -8.03 1.17
CA LEU A 107 -3.65 -6.99 0.18
C LEU A 107 -3.55 -7.58 -1.23
N ALA A 108 -4.65 -7.61 -1.98
CA ALA A 108 -4.66 -7.97 -3.39
C ALA A 108 -4.46 -6.72 -4.26
N PHE A 109 -3.66 -6.83 -5.32
CA PHE A 109 -3.50 -5.81 -6.36
C PHE A 109 -2.79 -6.36 -7.59
N ASP A 110 -3.04 -5.71 -8.72
CA ASP A 110 -2.27 -5.81 -9.95
C ASP A 110 -1.84 -4.41 -10.36
N THR A 111 -0.54 -4.20 -10.56
CA THR A 111 -0.04 -2.93 -11.07
C THR A 111 1.12 -3.12 -12.01
N TYR A 112 1.26 -2.20 -12.95
CA TYR A 112 2.37 -2.17 -13.88
C TYR A 112 2.81 -0.73 -14.14
N SER A 113 4.06 -0.57 -14.56
CA SER A 113 4.51 0.65 -15.20
C SER A 113 5.45 0.34 -16.36
N VAL A 114 5.23 0.98 -17.49
CA VAL A 114 6.03 0.87 -18.70
C VAL A 114 6.55 2.26 -19.06
N THR A 115 7.86 2.41 -19.18
CA THR A 115 8.50 3.60 -19.71
C THR A 115 9.15 3.25 -21.03
N GLU A 116 8.86 4.02 -22.08
CA GLU A 116 9.34 3.73 -23.44
C GLU A 116 9.96 4.98 -24.06
N TYR A 117 11.12 4.81 -24.70
CA TYR A 117 11.87 5.89 -25.36
C TYR A 117 12.31 5.48 -26.76
N GLY A 118 12.44 6.45 -27.65
CA GLY A 118 12.98 6.26 -29.00
C GLY A 118 12.02 5.57 -29.96
N GLN A 119 12.54 5.22 -31.14
CA GLN A 119 11.83 4.49 -32.18
C GLN A 119 12.61 3.23 -32.54
N TYR A 120 11.90 2.13 -32.75
CA TYR A 120 12.52 0.83 -33.04
C TYR A 120 13.42 0.92 -34.28
N GLY A 121 14.65 0.41 -34.17
CA GLY A 121 15.69 0.49 -35.20
C GLY A 121 16.49 1.80 -35.17
N SER A 122 16.19 2.70 -34.22
CA SER A 122 16.82 4.02 -34.07
C SER A 122 17.10 4.37 -32.59
N GLY A 123 17.36 3.36 -31.75
CA GLY A 123 17.67 3.55 -30.32
C GLY A 123 16.43 3.49 -29.44
N TRP A 124 15.60 2.47 -29.66
CA TRP A 124 14.42 2.20 -28.84
C TRP A 124 14.80 1.50 -27.55
N SER A 125 14.14 1.87 -26.45
CA SER A 125 14.21 1.10 -25.21
C SER A 125 12.89 1.15 -24.44
N ARG A 126 12.64 0.09 -23.68
CA ARG A 126 11.47 -0.07 -22.82
C ARG A 126 11.86 -0.65 -21.48
N THR A 127 11.41 -0.02 -20.41
CA THR A 127 11.49 -0.57 -19.05
C THR A 127 10.09 -0.90 -18.58
N THR A 128 9.86 -2.16 -18.24
CA THR A 128 8.59 -2.65 -17.67
C THR A 128 8.80 -3.06 -16.23
N HIS A 129 7.90 -2.64 -15.35
CA HIS A 129 7.74 -3.18 -14.01
C HIS A 129 6.33 -3.74 -13.90
N SER A 130 6.18 -4.95 -13.37
CA SER A 130 4.89 -5.56 -13.12
C SER A 130 4.87 -6.20 -11.74
N TYR A 131 3.78 -6.00 -11.01
CA TYR A 131 3.58 -6.52 -9.66
C TYR A 131 2.16 -7.06 -9.55
N ARG A 132 2.05 -8.35 -9.23
CA ARG A 132 0.79 -9.03 -8.96
C ARG A 132 0.88 -9.67 -7.58
N ALA A 133 0.08 -9.16 -6.63
CA ALA A 133 0.01 -9.75 -5.29
C ALA A 133 -0.45 -11.21 -5.36
N GLY A 134 0.25 -12.09 -4.64
CA GLY A 134 -0.03 -13.53 -4.66
C GLY A 134 0.40 -14.25 -5.94
N GLY A 135 0.96 -13.55 -6.93
CA GLY A 135 1.48 -14.13 -8.18
C GLY A 135 2.99 -13.96 -8.25
N SER A 136 3.42 -12.90 -8.90
CA SER A 136 4.84 -12.60 -9.08
C SER A 136 5.07 -11.11 -9.31
N PHE A 137 6.30 -10.65 -9.17
CA PHE A 137 6.73 -9.36 -9.66
C PHE A 137 8.06 -9.44 -10.40
N TYR A 138 8.25 -8.56 -11.37
CA TYR A 138 9.45 -8.55 -12.20
C TYR A 138 9.72 -7.16 -12.76
N SER A 139 10.95 -6.98 -13.22
CA SER A 139 11.35 -5.86 -14.06
C SER A 139 12.08 -6.36 -15.30
N VAL A 140 11.76 -5.76 -16.44
CA VAL A 140 12.42 -6.05 -17.71
C VAL A 140 12.92 -4.75 -18.31
N TYR A 141 14.15 -4.79 -18.82
CA TYR A 141 14.67 -3.77 -19.70
C TYR A 141 14.91 -4.37 -21.09
N GLU A 142 14.35 -3.73 -22.11
CA GLU A 142 14.44 -4.13 -23.51
C GLU A 142 15.00 -2.97 -24.33
N ASN A 143 15.79 -3.28 -25.35
CA ASN A 143 16.27 -2.31 -26.32
C ASN A 143 16.56 -3.01 -27.67
N ASP A 144 16.59 -2.23 -28.75
CA ASP A 144 16.79 -2.72 -30.12
C ASP A 144 18.25 -3.08 -30.48
N TRP A 145 19.20 -2.89 -29.56
CA TRP A 145 20.62 -3.20 -29.73
C TRP A 145 21.10 -4.39 -28.88
N SER A 146 20.23 -4.99 -28.06
CA SER A 146 20.55 -6.18 -27.27
C SER A 146 20.47 -7.43 -28.13
N SER A 147 21.62 -8.01 -28.47
CA SER A 147 21.69 -9.29 -29.20
C SER A 147 21.22 -10.49 -28.36
N GLN A 148 21.10 -10.33 -27.04
CA GLN A 148 20.66 -11.38 -26.12
C GLN A 148 19.16 -11.28 -25.77
N GLY A 149 18.47 -10.27 -26.30
CA GLY A 149 17.08 -10.00 -25.96
C GLY A 149 16.91 -9.36 -24.57
N GLY A 150 15.66 -9.27 -24.11
CA GLY A 150 15.31 -8.89 -22.75
C GLY A 150 15.59 -10.03 -21.75
N ALA A 151 16.35 -9.75 -20.69
CA ALA A 151 16.48 -10.65 -19.55
C ALA A 151 15.43 -10.31 -18.49
N VAL A 152 14.75 -11.33 -17.95
CA VAL A 152 13.70 -11.15 -16.95
C VAL A 152 14.12 -11.82 -15.66
N TYR A 153 14.16 -11.02 -14.58
CA TYR A 153 14.28 -11.53 -13.23
C TYR A 153 12.93 -11.39 -12.54
N THR A 154 12.34 -12.52 -12.16
CA THR A 154 11.01 -12.62 -11.57
C THR A 154 11.11 -13.15 -10.16
N TYR A 155 10.32 -12.58 -9.25
CA TYR A 155 10.15 -13.05 -7.88
C TYR A 155 8.73 -13.58 -7.73
N HIS A 156 8.61 -14.85 -7.38
CA HIS A 156 7.33 -15.54 -7.23
C HIS A 156 6.91 -15.57 -5.77
N PHE A 157 5.62 -15.33 -5.55
CA PHE A 157 4.99 -15.58 -4.27
C PHE A 157 4.91 -17.10 -4.06
N THR A 158 5.12 -17.52 -2.83
CA THR A 158 5.04 -18.92 -2.42
C THR A 158 4.18 -19.03 -1.16
N PRO A 159 3.80 -20.24 -0.71
CA PRO A 159 3.15 -20.42 0.60
C PRO A 159 3.99 -19.91 1.78
N GLU A 160 5.30 -19.73 1.60
CA GLU A 160 6.22 -19.22 2.63
C GLU A 160 6.30 -17.69 2.66
N THR A 161 5.78 -17.01 1.63
CA THR A 161 5.73 -15.56 1.55
C THR A 161 4.83 -14.99 2.65
N LYS A 162 5.36 -14.04 3.41
CA LYS A 162 4.68 -13.42 4.55
C LYS A 162 4.15 -12.05 4.16
N PHE A 163 2.99 -11.70 4.70
CA PHE A 163 2.38 -10.39 4.54
C PHE A 163 2.34 -9.64 5.87
N ALA A 164 2.66 -8.36 5.82
CA ALA A 164 2.51 -7.43 6.93
C ALA A 164 1.89 -6.13 6.43
N ILE A 165 0.98 -5.57 7.22
CA ILE A 165 0.36 -4.27 6.96
C ILE A 165 0.10 -3.56 8.28
N SER A 166 0.31 -2.24 8.28
CA SER A 166 0.04 -1.37 9.41
C SER A 166 -0.70 -0.13 8.95
N ALA A 167 -1.78 0.22 9.64
CA ALA A 167 -2.41 1.52 9.48
C ALA A 167 -1.47 2.61 10.01
N VAL A 168 -1.29 3.67 9.22
CA VAL A 168 -0.50 4.84 9.59
C VAL A 168 -1.44 5.85 10.26
N PRO A 169 -1.31 6.12 11.57
CA PRO A 169 -2.17 7.09 12.24
C PRO A 169 -1.96 8.47 11.64
N GLU A 170 -3.05 9.20 11.42
CA GLU A 170 -2.94 10.54 10.87
C GLU A 170 -2.31 11.50 11.88
N PRO A 171 -1.58 12.55 11.42
CA PRO A 171 -1.04 13.57 12.31
C PRO A 171 -2.12 14.22 13.18
N GLN A 172 -3.34 14.36 12.65
CA GLN A 172 -4.48 14.93 13.38
C GLN A 172 -5.01 14.03 14.48
N THR A 173 -4.86 12.70 14.37
CA THR A 173 -5.18 11.76 15.46
C THR A 173 -4.34 12.06 16.70
N TRP A 174 -3.05 12.38 16.53
CA TRP A 174 -2.17 12.77 17.63
C TRP A 174 -2.55 14.11 18.25
N LEU A 175 -2.96 15.08 17.44
CA LEU A 175 -3.45 16.37 17.93
C LEU A 175 -4.74 16.22 18.72
N MET A 176 -5.70 15.41 18.24
CA MET A 176 -6.96 15.16 18.95
C MET A 176 -6.74 14.37 20.24
N MET A 177 -5.84 13.38 20.24
CA MET A 177 -5.43 12.68 21.45
C MET A 177 -4.76 13.64 22.45
N GLY A 178 -3.83 14.47 21.98
CA GLY A 178 -3.18 15.49 22.80
C GLY A 178 -4.15 16.50 23.38
N ALA A 179 -5.11 16.98 22.58
CA ALA A 179 -6.18 17.86 23.03
C ALA A 179 -7.09 17.19 24.07
N GLY A 180 -7.45 15.92 23.87
CA GLY A 180 -8.21 15.13 24.82
C GLY A 180 -7.51 15.01 26.18
N ILE A 181 -6.21 14.69 26.18
CA ILE A 181 -5.38 14.62 27.39
C ILE A 181 -5.30 16.00 28.07
N ALA A 182 -5.09 17.07 27.31
CA ALA A 182 -5.01 18.43 27.85
C ALA A 182 -6.32 18.85 28.53
N LEU A 183 -7.47 18.54 27.93
CA LEU A 183 -8.79 18.80 28.51
C LEU A 183 -9.01 18.03 29.81
N LEU A 184 -8.64 16.75 29.85
CA LEU A 184 -8.71 15.93 31.06
C LEU A 184 -7.81 16.49 32.18
N GLY A 185 -6.59 16.92 31.84
CA GLY A 185 -5.67 17.57 32.78
C GLY A 185 -6.21 18.87 33.35
N ALA A 186 -6.79 19.72 32.50
CA ALA A 186 -7.42 20.98 32.92
C ALA A 186 -8.64 20.74 33.84
N ALA A 187 -9.46 19.73 33.53
CA ALA A 187 -10.60 19.35 34.36
C ALA A 187 -10.17 18.86 35.76
N LYS A 188 -9.13 18.02 35.84
CA LYS A 188 -8.55 17.55 37.11
C LYS A 188 -8.04 18.72 37.96
N ARG A 189 -7.32 19.68 37.34
CA ARG A 189 -6.79 20.87 38.03
C ARG A 189 -7.92 21.78 38.57
N ARG A 190 -9.02 21.93 37.84
CA ARG A 190 -10.19 22.70 38.31
C ARG A 190 -10.90 22.04 39.48
N ARG A 191 -10.98 20.70 39.54
CA ARG A 191 -11.54 19.97 40.70
C ARG A 191 -10.68 20.10 41.94
N SER A 192 -9.35 20.01 41.80
CA SER A 192 -8.41 20.15 42.93
C SER A 192 -8.37 21.56 43.53
N ARG A 193 -8.81 22.60 42.82
CA ARG A 193 -8.89 23.98 43.35
C ARG A 193 -10.22 24.32 44.04
N LYS A 194 -11.21 23.43 43.98
CA LYS A 194 -12.54 23.61 44.61
C LYS A 194 -12.73 22.73 45.86
N ALA A 195 -11.74 21.92 46.22
CA ALA A 195 -11.63 21.22 47.51
C ALA A 195 -10.60 21.96 48.36
#